data_AF-A0A3B9FGQ3-F1
#
_entry.id   AF-A0A3B9FGQ3-F1
#
_cell.length_a   1.000
_cell.length_b   1.000
_cell.length_c   1.000
_cell.angle_alpha   90.00
_cell.angle_beta   90.00
_cell.angle_gamma   90.00
#
_symmetry.space_group_name_H-M   'P 1'
#
loop_
_entity.id
_entity.type
_entity.pdbx_description
1 polymer ?
#
loop_
_entity_poly.entity_id
_entity_poly.type
_entity_poly.pdbx_seq_one_letter_code
_entity_poly.pdbx_strand_id
1 'polypeptide(L)'
;MIRFALYNFIWHLLRPVIPILLRWRAWRGKEVIARLQDRYGLPHFDQGSIGDQEQGEVIWIHAVSVGETVAAIGLATALIDELPTAKLLITTNTVSAAAMVEKEIAKGVCLSHAFQPLDHPLFVDRFLAKTNPVLAIFIESDFWPNLIL
;
A
#
# COMPACT_ATOMS: atom_id res chain seq x y z
N MET A 1 -4.00 -25.57 -4.47
CA MET A 1 -4.95 -25.42 -3.35
C MET A 1 -4.31 -25.68 -1.98
N ILE A 2 -3.79 -26.88 -1.66
CA ILE A 2 -3.23 -27.19 -0.32
C ILE A 2 -2.08 -26.24 0.11
N ARG A 3 -1.18 -25.87 -0.81
CA ARG A 3 -0.04 -24.97 -0.51
C ARG A 3 -0.48 -23.55 -0.10
N PHE A 4 -1.52 -23.02 -0.73
CA PHE A 4 -2.08 -21.70 -0.41
C PHE A 4 -2.87 -21.71 0.90
N ALA A 5 -3.62 -22.78 1.16
CA ALA A 5 -4.29 -22.96 2.45
C ALA A 5 -3.28 -23.05 3.61
N LEU A 6 -2.17 -23.76 3.42
CA LEU A 6 -1.09 -23.83 4.42
C LEU A 6 -0.44 -22.45 4.65
N TYR A 7 -0.21 -21.69 3.58
CA TYR A 7 0.31 -20.33 3.65
C TYR A 7 -0.60 -19.42 4.52
N ASN A 8 -1.91 -19.44 4.27
CA ASN A 8 -2.88 -18.66 5.05
C ASN A 8 -3.01 -19.14 6.49
N PHE A 9 -2.89 -20.46 6.71
CA PHE A 9 -2.86 -21.02 8.07
C PHE A 9 -1.67 -20.49 8.89
N ILE A 10 -0.47 -20.40 8.28
CA ILE A 10 0.70 -19.82 8.93
C ILE A 10 0.45 -18.35 9.29
N TRP A 11 -0.13 -17.56 8.38
CA TRP A 11 -0.49 -16.17 8.68
C TRP A 11 -1.45 -16.03 9.86
N HIS A 12 -2.45 -16.90 9.95
CA HIS A 12 -3.36 -16.91 11.09
C HIS A 12 -2.66 -17.25 12.40
N LEU A 13 -1.70 -18.18 12.38
CA LEU A 13 -0.90 -18.54 13.55
C LEU A 13 0.04 -17.40 13.97
N LEU A 14 0.58 -16.64 13.02
CA LEU A 14 1.46 -15.49 13.30
C LEU A 14 0.71 -14.25 13.78
N ARG A 15 -0.61 -14.15 13.53
CA ARG A 15 -1.45 -13.00 13.89
C ARG A 15 -1.25 -12.43 15.31
N PRO A 16 -1.22 -13.22 16.40
CA PRO A 16 -0.99 -12.68 17.75
C PRO A 16 0.40 -12.05 17.94
N VAL A 17 1.39 -12.43 17.13
CA VAL A 17 2.78 -11.95 17.20
C VAL A 17 2.97 -10.65 16.41
N ILE A 18 2.16 -10.42 15.38
CA ILE A 18 2.19 -9.21 14.52
C ILE A 18 2.24 -7.89 15.29
N PRO A 19 1.36 -7.59 16.27
CA PRO A 19 1.39 -6.30 16.97
C PRO A 19 2.69 -6.08 17.75
N ILE A 20 3.28 -7.15 18.30
CA ILE A 20 4.57 -7.09 19.01
C ILE A 20 5.69 -6.77 18.02
N LEU A 21 5.73 -7.46 16.87
CA LEU A 21 6.72 -7.24 15.81
C LEU A 21 6.63 -5.82 15.24
N LEU A 22 5.43 -5.34 14.93
CA LEU A 22 5.24 -4.01 14.37
C LEU A 22 5.62 -2.90 15.36
N ARG A 23 5.28 -3.04 16.64
CA ARG A 23 5.71 -2.10 17.68
C ARG A 23 7.23 -2.09 17.85
N TRP A 24 7.86 -3.27 17.83
CA TRP A 24 9.31 -3.38 17.90
C TRP A 24 10.01 -2.77 16.68
N ARG A 25 9.47 -2.98 15.47
CA ARG A 25 9.98 -2.35 14.25
C ARG A 25 9.79 -0.83 14.28
N ALA A 26 8.65 -0.35 14.78
CA ALA A 26 8.39 1.08 14.94
C ALA A 26 9.37 1.73 15.93
N TRP A 27 9.66 1.08 17.06
CA TRP A 27 10.68 1.53 18.00
C TRP A 27 12.08 1.59 17.37
N ARG A 28 12.37 0.73 16.40
CA ARG A 28 13.61 0.75 15.60
C ARG A 28 13.59 1.74 14.43
N GLY A 29 12.54 2.55 14.28
CA GLY A 29 12.39 3.50 13.17
C GLY A 29 12.12 2.85 11.80
N LYS A 30 11.76 1.56 11.77
CA LYS A 30 11.45 0.83 10.54
C LYS A 30 9.96 0.86 10.16
N GLU A 31 9.13 1.49 10.99
CA GLU A 31 7.71 1.73 10.74
C GLU A 31 7.35 3.11 11.31
N VAL A 32 6.22 3.65 10.86
CA VAL A 32 5.63 4.87 11.42
C VAL A 32 4.50 4.50 12.37
N ILE A 33 4.64 4.81 13.67
CA ILE A 33 3.67 4.42 14.71
C ILE A 33 2.23 4.84 14.35
N ALA A 34 2.06 6.08 13.89
CA ALA A 34 0.77 6.64 13.50
C ALA A 34 0.13 5.93 12.29
N ARG A 35 0.92 5.20 11.50
CA ARG A 35 0.48 4.53 10.26
C ARG A 35 0.55 3.01 10.34
N LEU A 36 0.70 2.44 11.54
CA LEU A 36 0.71 0.96 11.70
C LEU A 36 -0.57 0.31 11.20
N GLN A 37 -1.70 1.02 11.19
CA GLN A 37 -2.98 0.56 10.64
C GLN A 37 -2.91 0.20 9.15
N ASP A 38 -2.03 0.85 8.37
CA ASP A 38 -1.80 0.54 6.95
C ASP A 38 -1.36 -0.93 6.80
N ARG A 39 -0.51 -1.43 7.71
CA ARG A 39 -0.04 -2.82 7.74
C ARG A 39 -1.15 -3.85 7.98
N TYR A 40 -2.29 -3.40 8.52
CA TYR A 40 -3.48 -4.22 8.74
C TYR A 40 -4.53 -4.04 7.63
N GLY A 41 -4.17 -3.37 6.53
CA GLY A 41 -5.07 -3.08 5.41
C GLY A 41 -6.08 -1.98 5.69
N LEU A 42 -5.81 -1.12 6.67
CA LEU A 42 -6.70 -0.03 7.05
C LEU A 42 -6.00 1.32 6.85
N PRO A 43 -5.47 1.63 5.64
CA PRO A 43 -4.81 2.91 5.41
C PRO A 43 -5.78 4.07 5.65
N HIS A 44 -5.30 5.15 6.24
CA HIS A 44 -6.08 6.38 6.35
C HIS A 44 -5.73 7.31 5.20
N PHE A 45 -6.76 7.83 4.53
CA PHE A 45 -6.62 8.82 3.49
C PHE A 45 -7.50 10.03 3.82
N ASP A 46 -7.07 11.23 3.44
CA ASP A 46 -7.80 12.46 3.69
C ASP A 46 -9.11 12.52 2.87
N GLN A 47 -10.10 13.31 3.32
CA GLN A 47 -11.34 13.51 2.58
C GLN A 47 -11.09 14.02 1.14
N GLY A 48 -11.81 13.49 0.15
CA GLY A 48 -11.61 13.78 -1.27
C GLY A 48 -10.57 12.91 -1.99
N SER A 49 -9.87 12.03 -1.28
CA SER A 49 -8.91 11.07 -1.86
C SER A 49 -9.58 9.71 -2.19
N ILE A 50 -8.79 8.64 -2.30
CA ILE A 50 -9.19 7.26 -2.68
C ILE A 50 -10.36 6.69 -1.86
N GLY A 51 -10.61 7.20 -0.65
CA GLY A 51 -11.66 6.70 0.24
C GLY A 51 -13.10 7.12 -0.12
N ASP A 52 -13.27 8.16 -0.92
CA ASP A 52 -14.60 8.62 -1.37
C ASP A 52 -14.90 8.01 -2.74
N GLN A 53 -15.62 6.88 -2.74
CA GLN A 53 -16.01 6.11 -3.94
C GLN A 53 -16.82 6.92 -4.96
N GLU A 54 -17.32 8.10 -4.59
CA GLU A 54 -18.14 8.95 -5.45
C GLU A 54 -17.33 9.71 -6.51
N GLN A 55 -16.00 9.66 -6.49
CA GLN A 55 -15.16 10.41 -7.44
C GLN A 55 -13.99 9.57 -7.95
N GLY A 56 -14.02 9.14 -9.22
CA GLY A 56 -12.83 8.65 -9.93
C GLY A 56 -12.40 7.20 -9.67
N GLU A 57 -11.82 6.58 -10.69
CA GLU A 57 -11.27 5.22 -10.62
C GLU A 57 -9.89 5.21 -9.96
N VAL A 58 -9.63 4.21 -9.13
CA VAL A 58 -8.37 4.11 -8.38
C VAL A 58 -7.36 3.26 -9.14
N ILE A 59 -6.20 3.83 -9.45
CA ILE A 59 -5.06 3.12 -10.03
C ILE A 59 -4.00 2.94 -8.95
N TRP A 60 -3.71 1.70 -8.62
CA TRP A 60 -2.74 1.33 -7.61
C TRP A 60 -1.40 0.97 -8.24
N ILE A 61 -0.34 1.65 -7.80
CA ILE A 61 1.05 1.41 -8.17
C ILE A 61 1.79 0.86 -6.94
N HIS A 62 2.30 -0.36 -7.06
CA HIS A 62 3.00 -1.06 -5.99
C HIS A 62 4.52 -0.98 -6.19
N ALA A 63 5.22 -0.35 -5.23
CA ALA A 63 6.66 -0.10 -5.28
C ALA A 63 7.28 -0.23 -3.89
N VAL A 64 7.96 -1.34 -3.62
CA VAL A 64 8.39 -1.74 -2.28
C VAL A 64 9.80 -1.29 -1.93
N SER A 65 10.61 -0.98 -2.93
CA SER A 65 11.96 -0.43 -2.74
C SER A 65 12.04 1.07 -3.05
N VAL A 66 13.14 1.69 -2.61
CA VAL A 66 13.45 3.09 -2.93
C VAL A 66 13.63 3.30 -4.43
N GLY A 67 14.27 2.36 -5.13
CA GLY A 67 14.48 2.44 -6.58
C GLY A 67 13.15 2.37 -7.35
N GLU A 68 12.30 1.41 -7.00
CA GLU A 68 10.96 1.27 -7.58
C GLU A 68 10.09 2.49 -7.28
N THR A 69 10.22 3.09 -6.09
CA THR A 69 9.44 4.26 -5.70
C THR A 69 9.71 5.46 -6.61
N VAL A 70 10.95 5.65 -7.06
CA VAL A 70 11.28 6.72 -8.03
C VAL A 70 10.56 6.48 -9.36
N ALA A 71 10.54 5.24 -9.85
CA ALA A 71 9.79 4.87 -11.04
C ALA A 71 8.28 5.03 -10.85
N ALA A 72 7.75 4.65 -9.68
CA ALA A 72 6.34 4.80 -9.32
C ALA A 72 5.89 6.25 -9.34
N ILE A 73 6.68 7.15 -8.76
CA ILE A 73 6.43 8.58 -8.75
C ILE A 73 6.45 9.12 -10.18
N GLY A 74 7.45 8.76 -10.99
CA GLY A 74 7.53 9.19 -12.38
C GLY A 74 6.32 8.74 -13.21
N LEU A 75 5.91 7.48 -13.06
CA LEU A 75 4.72 6.94 -13.70
C LEU A 75 3.45 7.64 -13.20
N ALA A 76 3.32 7.86 -11.89
CA ALA A 76 2.16 8.53 -11.33
C ALA A 76 2.01 9.95 -11.88
N THR A 77 3.09 10.72 -11.92
CA THR A 77 3.08 12.08 -12.48
C THR A 77 2.64 12.08 -13.94
N ALA A 78 3.13 11.14 -14.77
CA ALA A 78 2.70 11.04 -16.17
C ALA A 78 1.22 10.64 -16.30
N LEU A 79 0.71 9.77 -15.42
CA LEU A 79 -0.69 9.33 -15.45
C LEU A 79 -1.66 10.42 -14.99
N ILE A 80 -1.25 11.34 -14.12
CA ILE A 80 -2.11 12.46 -13.68
C ILE A 80 -2.53 13.33 -14.87
N ASP A 81 -1.61 13.57 -15.81
CA ASP A 81 -1.88 14.41 -16.98
C ASP A 81 -2.78 13.69 -18.00
N GLU A 82 -2.60 12.38 -18.19
CA GLU A 82 -3.37 11.57 -19.14
C GLU A 82 -4.75 11.16 -18.61
N LEU A 83 -4.88 10.98 -17.29
CA LEU A 83 -6.07 10.48 -16.60
C LEU A 83 -6.46 11.42 -15.44
N PRO A 84 -6.95 12.64 -15.73
CA PRO A 84 -7.19 13.67 -14.71
C PRO A 84 -8.30 13.33 -13.71
N THR A 85 -9.15 12.34 -14.01
CA THR A 85 -10.20 11.85 -13.12
C THR A 85 -9.77 10.63 -12.31
N ALA A 86 -8.61 10.03 -12.61
CA ALA A 86 -8.12 8.86 -11.89
C ALA A 86 -7.48 9.28 -10.57
N LYS A 87 -7.68 8.46 -9.54
CA LYS A 87 -7.04 8.61 -8.23
C LYS A 87 -5.85 7.67 -8.16
N LEU A 88 -4.65 8.22 -8.00
CA LEU A 88 -3.43 7.42 -7.94
C LEU A 88 -3.07 7.03 -6.51
N LEU A 89 -2.80 5.75 -6.30
CA LEU A 89 -2.31 5.19 -5.04
C LEU A 89 -0.90 4.64 -5.23
N ILE A 90 0.06 5.09 -4.44
CA ILE A 90 1.35 4.40 -4.33
C ILE A 90 1.41 3.64 -3.01
N THR A 91 1.74 2.36 -3.05
CA THR A 91 2.12 1.62 -1.83
C THR A 91 3.60 1.39 -1.74
N THR A 92 4.18 1.66 -0.57
CA THR A 92 5.59 1.34 -0.29
C THR A 92 5.75 0.46 0.94
N ASN A 93 6.93 -0.14 1.10
CA ASN A 93 7.23 -1.01 2.24
C ASN A 93 8.19 -0.35 3.26
N THR A 94 8.97 0.65 2.86
CA THR A 94 10.00 1.25 3.73
C THR A 94 9.67 2.69 4.07
N VAL A 95 10.07 3.13 5.28
CA VAL A 95 9.87 4.52 5.74
C VAL A 95 10.62 5.51 4.83
N SER A 96 11.77 5.13 4.29
CA SER A 96 12.54 5.95 3.35
C SER A 96 11.82 6.14 2.02
N ALA A 97 11.20 5.08 1.47
CA ALA A 97 10.40 5.16 0.26
C ALA A 97 9.14 6.00 0.48
N ALA A 98 8.43 5.76 1.60
CA ALA A 98 7.27 6.55 1.99
C ALA A 98 7.59 8.06 2.06
N ALA A 99 8.72 8.44 2.65
CA ALA A 99 9.13 9.84 2.74
C ALA A 99 9.36 10.49 1.37
N MET A 100 9.75 9.73 0.34
CA MET A 100 9.88 10.24 -1.03
C MET A 100 8.50 10.55 -1.62
N VAL A 101 7.55 9.64 -1.45
CA VAL A 101 6.18 9.83 -1.94
C VAL A 101 5.50 11.00 -1.20
N GLU A 102 5.60 11.03 0.12
CA GLU A 102 5.05 12.10 0.97
C GLU A 102 5.62 13.47 0.61
N LYS A 103 6.90 13.55 0.19
CA LYS A 103 7.51 14.80 -0.29
C LYS A 103 6.85 15.30 -1.58
N GLU A 104 6.50 14.42 -2.51
CA GLU A 104 5.80 14.82 -3.74
C GLU A 104 4.36 15.22 -3.48
N ILE A 105 3.66 14.51 -2.58
CA ILE A 105 2.32 14.91 -2.10
C ILE A 105 2.37 16.32 -1.49
N ALA A 106 3.38 16.61 -0.65
CA ALA A 106 3.54 17.92 -0.02
C ALA A 106 3.83 19.05 -1.03
N LYS A 107 4.32 18.73 -2.23
CA LYS A 107 4.48 19.69 -3.34
C LYS A 107 3.18 19.90 -4.14
N GLY A 108 2.12 19.18 -3.80
CA GLY A 108 0.81 19.26 -4.46
C GLY A 108 0.59 18.24 -5.57
N VAL A 109 1.43 17.21 -5.70
CA VAL A 109 1.15 16.10 -6.63
C VAL A 109 -0.09 15.35 -6.15
N CYS A 110 -1.10 15.24 -7.01
CA CYS A 110 -2.39 14.63 -6.69
C CYS A 110 -2.27 13.09 -6.67
N LEU A 111 -1.69 12.54 -5.60
CA LEU A 111 -1.62 11.12 -5.35
C LEU A 111 -1.76 10.83 -3.86
N SER A 112 -2.13 9.59 -3.52
CA SER A 112 -2.19 9.10 -2.15
C SER A 112 -1.11 8.06 -1.89
N HIS A 113 -0.73 7.89 -0.62
CA HIS A 113 0.26 6.91 -0.19
C HIS A 113 -0.28 6.01 0.92
N ALA A 114 0.00 4.71 0.86
CA ALA A 114 -0.22 3.76 1.94
C ALA A 114 1.01 2.85 2.14
N PHE A 115 1.27 2.38 3.36
CA PHE A 115 2.17 1.24 3.48
C PHE A 115 1.48 -0.03 2.98
N GLN A 116 2.23 -0.90 2.31
CA GLN A 116 1.74 -2.22 1.92
C GLN A 116 1.20 -2.97 3.14
N PRO A 117 -0.02 -3.54 3.07
CA PRO A 117 -0.54 -4.42 4.13
C PRO A 117 0.37 -5.64 4.28
N LEU A 118 0.46 -6.21 5.48
CA LEU A 118 1.08 -7.53 5.59
C LEU A 118 0.25 -8.53 4.78
N ASP A 119 0.90 -9.52 4.16
CA ASP A 119 0.25 -10.51 3.30
C ASP A 119 -0.62 -11.52 4.04
N HIS A 120 -1.26 -11.11 5.13
CA HIS A 120 -2.30 -11.87 5.81
C HIS A 120 -3.61 -11.68 5.02
N PRO A 121 -4.39 -12.74 4.75
CA PRO A 121 -5.57 -12.70 3.87
C PRO A 121 -6.56 -11.59 4.26
N LEU A 122 -6.96 -11.55 5.54
CA LEU A 122 -7.85 -10.50 6.06
C LEU A 122 -7.33 -9.05 5.85
N PHE A 123 -6.02 -8.83 5.88
CA PHE A 123 -5.47 -7.48 5.77
C PHE A 123 -5.41 -7.05 4.32
N VAL A 124 -5.06 -7.98 3.42
CA VAL A 124 -5.13 -7.72 1.99
C VAL A 124 -6.58 -7.49 1.56
N ASP A 125 -7.53 -8.31 2.01
CA ASP A 125 -8.96 -8.14 1.73
C ASP A 125 -9.46 -6.76 2.17
N ARG A 126 -9.06 -6.31 3.37
CA ARG A 126 -9.41 -4.97 3.88
C ARG A 126 -8.80 -3.86 3.05
N PHE A 127 -7.55 -4.02 2.64
CA PHE A 127 -6.87 -3.05 1.79
C PHE A 127 -7.60 -2.92 0.46
N LEU A 128 -7.84 -4.02 -0.24
CA LEU A 128 -8.51 -4.04 -1.54
C LEU A 128 -9.96 -3.57 -1.44
N ALA A 129 -10.71 -3.96 -0.40
CA ALA A 129 -12.07 -3.47 -0.18
C ALA A 129 -12.10 -1.96 0.09
N LYS A 130 -11.07 -1.42 0.75
CA LYS A 130 -10.98 0.00 1.08
C LYS A 130 -10.52 0.86 -0.09
N THR A 131 -9.57 0.37 -0.88
CA THR A 131 -8.99 1.12 -2.00
C THR A 131 -9.71 0.88 -3.31
N ASN A 132 -10.39 -0.26 -3.45
CA ASN A 132 -11.17 -0.69 -4.62
C ASN A 132 -10.50 -0.35 -5.97
N PRO A 133 -9.25 -0.78 -6.21
CA PRO A 133 -8.51 -0.39 -7.40
C PRO A 133 -9.10 -1.06 -8.65
N VAL A 134 -9.21 -0.30 -9.74
CA VAL A 134 -9.59 -0.85 -11.07
C VAL A 134 -8.38 -1.41 -11.81
N LEU A 135 -7.18 -0.96 -11.45
CA LEU A 135 -5.91 -1.37 -12.03
C LEU A 135 -4.84 -1.41 -10.95
N ALA A 136 -4.03 -2.47 -10.95
CA ALA A 136 -2.85 -2.61 -10.11
C ALA A 136 -1.60 -2.78 -10.99
N ILE A 137 -0.58 -1.94 -10.77
CA ILE A 137 0.69 -1.93 -11.48
C ILE A 137 1.78 -2.30 -10.47
N PHE A 138 2.38 -3.48 -10.63
CA PHE A 138 3.48 -3.93 -9.79
C PHE A 138 4.80 -3.59 -10.46
N ILE A 139 5.65 -2.82 -9.77
CA ILE A 139 6.98 -2.49 -10.26
C ILE A 139 7.93 -3.60 -9.78
N GLU A 140 8.51 -4.32 -10.74
CA GLU A 140 9.37 -5.50 -10.55
C GLU A 140 8.66 -6.74 -9.97
N SER A 141 9.27 -7.43 -9.00
CA SER A 141 9.01 -8.84 -8.67
C SER A 141 8.47 -9.08 -7.26
N ASP A 142 7.91 -8.07 -6.57
CA ASP A 142 7.35 -8.28 -5.23
C ASP A 142 5.92 -8.84 -5.26
N PHE A 143 5.84 -10.12 -5.60
CA PHE A 143 4.58 -10.85 -5.69
C PHE A 143 4.32 -11.65 -4.41
N TRP A 144 3.35 -11.18 -3.63
CA TRP A 144 2.88 -11.88 -2.45
C TRP A 144 1.60 -12.65 -2.73
N PRO A 145 1.47 -13.91 -2.25
CA PRO A 145 0.34 -14.77 -2.60
C PRO A 145 -1.03 -14.13 -2.38
N ASN A 146 -1.30 -13.49 -1.24
CA ASN A 146 -2.63 -12.91 -1.01
C ASN A 146 -2.85 -11.59 -1.77
N LEU A 147 -1.80 -10.89 -2.22
CA LEU A 147 -1.93 -9.69 -3.06
C LEU A 147 -2.31 -9.99 -4.51
N ILE A 148 -2.06 -11.22 -5.01
CA ILE A 148 -2.27 -11.57 -6.43
C ILE A 148 -3.24 -12.73 -6.69
N LEU A 149 -3.59 -13.53 -5.66
CA LEU A 149 -4.49 -14.70 -5.78
C LEU A 149 -5.81 -14.45 -5.05
#